data_AF-A0A1H1GBU7-F1
#
_entry.id   AF-A0A1H1GBU7-F1
#
_cell.length_a   1.000
_cell.length_b   1.000
_cell.length_c   1.000
_cell.angle_alpha   90.00
_cell.angle_beta   90.00
_cell.angle_gamma   90.00
#
_symmetry.space_group_name_H-M   'P 1'
#
loop_
_entity.id
_entity.type
_entity.pdbx_description
1 polymer ?
#
loop_
_entity_poly.entity_id
_entity_poly.type
_entity_poly.pdbx_seq_one_letter_code
_entity_poly.pdbx_strand_id
1 'polypeptide(L)'
;MGATAPSVQSTALVTGFDAVALALLLHVWLVVVGLAVWNDDARTGVAWVDRRVHVSTRLYATLLFLAVLAVWLPFAVGQYPVGPANPFGRSRTAFGTFVIAGLLVGVGFYFLGGVVTNLRSYVAFRRSTPTDAGEVTSGSVQVSGTVVPLEEPLEAPVTGGEAVCYRLSATRVVDDDDERLQGDSDYQFGSTSAGATTLDSALVDQTTLLEERRTPFAVRDDTGRVVVDPEGAQLRLDRTASEPVPGDSRPSDPLATHLLESSDLEPTDRNRIYHEEALRPSEEVTVVGIANELSDDATEPTITAGDTVTEFVVAPGCEETTERHFRRTIAGCSIAALASSSVGLSILSWLAGHGWWVPLPGI
;
A
#
# COMPACT_ATOMS: atom_id res chain seq x y z
N MET A 1 -67.41 -11.85 -6.44
CA MET A 1 -66.14 -11.15 -6.22
C MET A 1 -65.38 -11.92 -5.14
N GLY A 2 -64.50 -12.85 -5.54
CA GLY A 2 -63.67 -13.61 -4.61
C GLY A 2 -62.34 -12.89 -4.44
N ALA A 3 -62.06 -12.41 -3.23
CA ALA A 3 -60.77 -11.83 -2.88
C ALA A 3 -59.72 -12.96 -2.84
N THR A 4 -58.87 -13.02 -3.86
CA THR A 4 -57.70 -13.89 -3.89
C THR A 4 -56.75 -13.40 -2.81
N ALA A 5 -56.57 -14.21 -1.76
CA ALA A 5 -55.63 -13.90 -0.69
C ALA A 5 -54.21 -13.77 -1.28
N PRO A 6 -53.43 -12.75 -0.89
CA PRO A 6 -52.05 -12.63 -1.34
C PRO A 6 -51.27 -13.86 -0.91
N SER A 7 -50.57 -14.50 -1.84
CA SER A 7 -49.68 -15.61 -1.56
C SER A 7 -48.63 -15.14 -0.56
N VAL A 8 -48.66 -15.71 0.64
CA VAL A 8 -47.63 -15.51 1.65
C VAL A 8 -46.32 -15.97 1.02
N GLN A 9 -45.43 -15.03 0.73
CA GLN A 9 -44.09 -15.35 0.26
C GLN A 9 -43.39 -16.07 1.41
N SER A 10 -43.04 -17.34 1.18
CA SER A 10 -42.23 -18.11 2.12
C SER A 10 -40.95 -17.34 2.39
N THR A 11 -40.81 -16.82 3.61
CA THR A 11 -39.55 -16.33 4.15
C THR A 11 -38.52 -17.44 3.96
N ALA A 12 -37.53 -17.20 3.10
CA ALA A 12 -36.44 -18.13 2.86
C ALA A 12 -35.75 -18.39 4.21
N LEU A 13 -36.00 -19.57 4.77
CA LEU A 13 -35.30 -20.04 5.95
C LEU A 13 -33.85 -20.23 5.57
N VAL A 14 -32.96 -19.46 6.20
CA VAL A 14 -31.51 -19.66 6.14
C VAL A 14 -31.24 -21.13 6.40
N THR A 15 -30.75 -21.82 5.38
CA THR A 15 -30.52 -23.25 5.45
C THR A 15 -29.25 -23.52 6.24
N GLY A 16 -29.11 -24.71 6.83
CA GLY A 16 -27.86 -25.11 7.48
C GLY A 16 -26.64 -25.05 6.54
N PHE A 17 -26.88 -25.16 5.23
CA PHE A 17 -25.84 -25.00 4.21
C PHE A 17 -25.33 -23.56 4.12
N ASP A 18 -26.22 -22.56 4.26
CA ASP A 18 -25.85 -21.14 4.25
C ASP A 18 -24.96 -20.81 5.45
N ALA A 19 -25.26 -21.37 6.62
CA ALA A 19 -24.44 -21.21 7.83
C ALA A 19 -23.04 -21.82 7.66
N VAL A 20 -22.92 -22.99 7.04
CA VAL A 20 -21.63 -23.64 6.75
C VAL A 20 -20.83 -22.84 5.72
N ALA A 21 -21.48 -22.33 4.68
CA ALA A 21 -20.84 -21.49 3.67
C ALA A 21 -20.28 -20.21 4.30
N LEU A 22 -21.05 -19.54 5.16
CA LEU A 22 -20.60 -18.35 5.90
C LEU A 22 -19.44 -18.67 6.85
N ALA A 23 -19.46 -19.81 7.54
CA ALA A 23 -18.38 -20.22 8.44
C ALA A 23 -17.08 -20.53 7.70
N LEU A 24 -17.15 -21.25 6.57
CA LEU A 24 -15.99 -21.51 5.72
C LEU A 24 -15.44 -20.21 5.14
N LEU A 25 -16.31 -19.28 4.78
CA LEU A 25 -15.88 -17.99 4.29
C LEU A 25 -15.17 -17.15 5.36
N LEU A 26 -15.73 -17.11 6.57
CA LEU A 26 -15.09 -16.47 7.71
C LEU A 26 -13.73 -17.10 7.99
N HIS A 27 -13.61 -18.42 7.85
CA HIS A 27 -12.34 -19.12 8.02
C HIS A 27 -11.32 -18.75 6.93
N VAL A 28 -11.71 -18.78 5.66
CA VAL A 28 -10.84 -18.34 4.55
C VAL A 28 -10.44 -16.87 4.73
N TRP A 29 -11.38 -16.03 5.14
CA TRP A 29 -11.11 -14.62 5.46
C TRP A 29 -10.10 -14.49 6.60
N LEU A 30 -10.28 -15.20 7.72
CA LEU A 30 -9.33 -15.20 8.83
C LEU A 30 -7.94 -15.69 8.43
N VAL A 31 -7.85 -16.70 7.56
CA VAL A 31 -6.58 -17.21 7.05
C VAL A 31 -5.91 -16.19 6.13
N VAL A 32 -6.65 -15.58 5.21
CA VAL A 32 -6.11 -14.56 4.29
C VAL A 32 -5.70 -13.31 5.05
N VAL A 33 -6.52 -12.81 5.99
CA VAL A 33 -6.13 -11.71 6.88
C VAL A 33 -4.93 -12.12 7.71
N GLY A 34 -4.95 -13.28 8.36
CA GLY A 34 -3.85 -13.75 9.20
C GLY A 34 -2.54 -13.84 8.44
N LEU A 35 -2.57 -14.34 7.20
CA LEU A 35 -1.41 -14.38 6.31
C LEU A 35 -0.99 -12.98 5.87
N ALA A 36 -1.91 -12.09 5.51
CA ALA A 36 -1.58 -10.72 5.13
C ALA A 36 -0.97 -9.92 6.29
N VAL A 37 -1.48 -10.10 7.51
CA VAL A 37 -0.96 -9.49 8.74
C VAL A 37 0.39 -10.08 9.14
N TRP A 38 0.58 -11.39 8.96
CA TRP A 38 1.88 -12.01 9.20
C TRP A 38 2.90 -11.56 8.14
N ASN A 39 2.44 -11.35 6.91
CA ASN A 39 3.25 -10.93 5.78
C ASN A 39 3.37 -9.39 5.68
N ASP A 40 3.00 -8.63 6.71
CA ASP A 40 3.07 -7.15 6.73
C ASP A 40 4.53 -6.65 6.63
N ASP A 41 5.51 -7.52 6.91
CA ASP A 41 6.94 -7.29 6.62
C ASP A 41 7.33 -7.47 5.15
N ALA A 42 6.56 -8.25 4.37
CA ALA A 42 6.82 -8.41 2.95
C ALA A 42 6.32 -7.20 2.20
N ARG A 43 7.25 -6.32 1.82
CA ARG A 43 6.93 -5.17 0.99
C ARG A 43 6.67 -5.65 -0.44
N THR A 44 5.48 -6.16 -0.69
CA THR A 44 4.93 -6.55 -2.00
C THR A 44 4.34 -5.36 -2.78
N GLY A 45 4.95 -4.88 -3.87
CA GLY A 45 4.53 -3.63 -4.54
C GLY A 45 4.66 -3.66 -6.07
N VAL A 46 3.63 -3.18 -6.77
CA VAL A 46 3.64 -2.96 -8.22
C VAL A 46 4.31 -1.60 -8.48
N ALA A 47 5.30 -1.50 -9.36
CA ALA A 47 6.15 -0.31 -9.55
C ALA A 47 5.42 1.04 -9.76
N TRP A 48 4.19 1.03 -10.31
CA TRP A 48 3.40 2.28 -10.44
C TRP A 48 2.77 2.78 -9.13
N VAL A 49 2.70 1.93 -8.10
CA VAL A 49 2.31 2.25 -6.72
C VAL A 49 3.56 2.18 -5.84
N ASP A 50 4.65 2.80 -6.31
CA ASP A 50 5.95 2.82 -5.63
C ASP A 50 5.89 3.39 -4.19
N ARG A 51 4.80 4.10 -3.87
CA ARG A 51 4.45 4.47 -2.49
C ARG A 51 3.31 3.60 -1.99
N ARG A 52 3.65 2.62 -1.14
CA ARG A 52 2.65 1.85 -0.41
C ARG A 52 1.70 2.76 0.31
N VAL A 53 0.45 2.34 0.29
CA VAL A 53 -0.49 2.79 1.27
C VAL A 53 -0.16 2.07 2.57
N HIS A 54 0.37 2.79 3.56
CA HIS A 54 0.44 2.28 4.92
C HIS A 54 -0.99 2.21 5.49
N VAL A 55 -1.61 1.04 5.34
CA VAL A 55 -2.91 0.73 5.93
C VAL A 55 -2.63 0.03 7.25
N SER A 56 -3.13 0.56 8.36
CA SER A 56 -3.02 -0.15 9.63
C SER A 56 -3.69 -1.52 9.54
N THR A 57 -3.15 -2.52 10.21
CA THR A 57 -3.67 -3.89 10.26
C THR A 57 -5.18 -3.94 10.51
N ARG A 58 -5.69 -3.07 11.40
CA ARG A 58 -7.12 -2.95 11.72
C ARG A 58 -7.94 -2.41 10.55
N LEU A 59 -7.46 -1.37 9.87
CA LEU A 59 -8.13 -0.81 8.71
C LEU A 59 -8.12 -1.82 7.56
N TYR A 60 -7.00 -2.49 7.33
CA TYR A 60 -6.88 -3.54 6.32
C TYR A 60 -7.87 -4.69 6.57
N ALA A 61 -7.91 -5.23 7.79
CA ALA A 61 -8.87 -6.26 8.16
C ALA A 61 -10.31 -5.77 7.94
N THR A 62 -10.64 -4.56 8.39
CA THR A 62 -11.98 -3.97 8.19
C THR A 62 -12.34 -3.88 6.70
N LEU A 63 -11.42 -3.41 5.85
CA LEU A 63 -11.64 -3.29 4.41
C LEU A 63 -11.78 -4.66 3.74
N LEU A 64 -10.97 -5.66 4.13
CA LEU A 64 -11.10 -7.01 3.61
C LEU A 64 -12.45 -7.62 4.00
N PHE A 65 -12.92 -7.36 5.22
CA PHE A 65 -14.24 -7.80 5.68
C PHE A 65 -15.36 -7.18 4.82
N LEU A 66 -15.28 -5.87 4.58
CA LEU A 66 -16.23 -5.18 3.71
C LEU A 66 -16.18 -5.69 2.27
N ALA A 67 -14.98 -5.99 1.74
CA ALA A 67 -14.80 -6.57 0.42
C ALA A 67 -15.49 -7.93 0.32
N VAL A 68 -15.33 -8.78 1.35
CA VAL A 68 -16.04 -10.05 1.46
C VAL A 68 -17.55 -9.84 1.43
N LEU A 69 -18.10 -8.94 2.25
CA LEU A 69 -19.53 -8.65 2.23
C LEU A 69 -20.01 -8.18 0.85
N ALA A 70 -19.23 -7.32 0.19
CA ALA A 70 -19.53 -6.81 -1.14
C ALA A 70 -19.54 -7.92 -2.20
N VAL A 71 -18.62 -8.88 -2.13
CA VAL A 71 -18.57 -10.05 -3.03
C VAL A 71 -19.82 -10.92 -2.88
N TRP A 72 -20.35 -11.05 -1.66
CA TRP A 72 -21.53 -11.89 -1.38
C TRP A 72 -22.87 -11.20 -1.61
N LEU A 73 -22.91 -9.86 -1.55
CA LEU A 73 -24.13 -9.08 -1.67
C LEU A 73 -24.98 -9.44 -2.91
N PRO A 74 -24.42 -9.64 -4.13
CA PRO A 74 -25.21 -10.02 -5.29
C PRO A 74 -25.92 -11.38 -5.12
N PHE A 75 -25.30 -12.33 -4.43
CA PHE A 75 -25.86 -13.68 -4.24
C PHE A 75 -26.88 -13.75 -3.10
N ALA A 76 -26.79 -12.84 -2.12
CA ALA A 76 -27.81 -12.70 -1.09
C ALA A 76 -29.16 -12.23 -1.66
N VAL A 77 -29.12 -11.47 -2.77
CA VAL A 77 -30.33 -10.96 -3.45
C VAL A 77 -30.68 -11.82 -4.68
N GLY A 78 -29.74 -12.59 -5.22
CA GLY A 78 -29.84 -13.31 -6.48
C GLY A 78 -29.86 -14.83 -6.35
N GLN A 79 -29.57 -15.51 -7.44
CA GLN A 79 -29.41 -16.97 -7.45
C GLN A 79 -27.94 -17.33 -7.21
N TYR A 80 -27.73 -18.40 -6.44
CA TYR A 80 -26.39 -18.93 -6.24
C TYR A 80 -25.83 -19.50 -7.56
N PRO A 81 -24.53 -19.28 -7.84
CA PRO A 81 -23.89 -19.79 -9.05
C PRO A 81 -23.59 -21.29 -8.93
N VAL A 82 -23.94 -21.93 -7.81
CA VAL A 82 -23.66 -23.34 -7.54
C VAL A 82 -24.98 -24.04 -7.29
N GLY A 83 -25.66 -24.46 -8.36
CA GLY A 83 -26.94 -25.14 -8.27
C GLY A 83 -27.37 -25.77 -9.59
N PRO A 84 -28.25 -26.78 -9.57
CA PRO A 84 -28.74 -27.45 -10.77
C PRO A 84 -29.50 -26.52 -11.73
N ALA A 85 -29.97 -25.37 -11.22
CA ALA A 85 -30.66 -24.34 -11.99
C ALA A 85 -29.72 -23.27 -12.59
N ASN A 86 -28.40 -23.35 -12.36
CA ASN A 86 -27.48 -22.36 -12.90
C ASN A 86 -27.39 -22.47 -14.43
N PRO A 87 -27.67 -21.40 -15.20
CA PRO A 87 -27.52 -21.38 -16.66
C PRO A 87 -26.10 -21.71 -17.15
N PHE A 88 -25.07 -21.54 -16.30
CA PHE A 88 -23.67 -21.80 -16.65
C PHE A 88 -23.23 -23.25 -16.42
N GLY A 89 -24.10 -24.11 -15.89
CA GLY A 89 -23.78 -25.51 -15.59
C GLY A 89 -22.66 -25.67 -14.55
N ARG A 90 -22.19 -26.90 -14.35
CA ARG A 90 -21.12 -27.27 -13.41
C ARG A 90 -19.72 -26.89 -13.96
N SER A 91 -19.60 -25.74 -14.60
CA SER A 91 -18.41 -25.37 -15.36
C SER A 91 -17.31 -24.82 -14.46
N ARG A 92 -16.07 -25.29 -14.66
CA ARG A 92 -14.87 -24.72 -14.03
C ARG A 92 -14.70 -23.22 -14.36
N THR A 93 -15.28 -22.77 -15.48
CA THR A 93 -15.22 -21.38 -15.92
C THR A 93 -15.97 -20.45 -14.99
N ALA A 94 -17.17 -20.82 -14.50
CA ALA A 94 -17.94 -20.00 -13.57
C ALA A 94 -17.19 -19.76 -12.25
N PHE A 95 -16.50 -20.79 -11.75
CA PHE A 95 -15.65 -20.67 -10.57
C PHE A 95 -14.45 -19.74 -10.81
N GLY A 96 -13.75 -19.91 -11.93
CA GLY A 96 -12.64 -19.02 -12.30
C GLY A 96 -13.08 -17.56 -12.42
N THR A 97 -14.21 -17.29 -13.07
CA THR A 97 -14.78 -15.94 -13.18
C THR A 97 -15.15 -15.36 -11.82
N PHE A 98 -15.75 -16.16 -10.93
CA PHE A 98 -16.06 -15.73 -9.56
C PHE A 98 -14.80 -15.35 -8.79
N VAL A 99 -13.74 -16.17 -8.85
CA VAL A 99 -12.47 -15.89 -8.16
C VAL A 99 -11.85 -14.60 -8.68
N ILE A 100 -11.75 -14.43 -10.01
CA ILE A 100 -11.20 -13.21 -10.62
C ILE A 100 -12.01 -11.97 -10.22
N ALA A 101 -13.34 -12.05 -10.26
CA ALA A 101 -14.20 -10.94 -9.89
C ALA A 101 -14.10 -10.61 -8.39
N GLY A 102 -13.99 -11.62 -7.52
CA GLY A 102 -13.75 -11.44 -6.10
C GLY A 102 -12.41 -10.77 -5.81
N LEU A 103 -11.35 -11.17 -6.52
CA LEU A 103 -10.03 -10.53 -6.43
C LEU A 103 -10.09 -9.07 -6.88
N LEU A 104 -10.80 -8.74 -7.97
CA LEU A 104 -11.00 -7.36 -8.41
C LEU A 104 -11.70 -6.50 -7.34
N VAL A 105 -12.73 -7.04 -6.67
CA VAL A 105 -13.37 -6.35 -5.54
C VAL A 105 -12.37 -6.14 -4.41
N GLY A 106 -11.60 -7.17 -4.04
CA GLY A 106 -10.56 -7.08 -3.00
C GLY A 106 -9.51 -6.02 -3.30
N VAL A 107 -8.99 -5.98 -4.54
CA VAL A 107 -8.06 -4.94 -5.02
C VAL A 107 -8.67 -3.56 -4.90
N GLY A 108 -9.96 -3.40 -5.24
CA GLY A 108 -10.62 -2.10 -5.10
C GLY A 108 -10.76 -1.62 -3.66
N PHE A 109 -11.05 -2.52 -2.72
CA PHE A 109 -11.08 -2.21 -1.29
C PHE A 109 -9.68 -1.92 -0.73
N TYR A 110 -8.63 -2.56 -1.25
CA TYR A 110 -7.25 -2.21 -0.91
C TYR A 110 -6.94 -0.76 -1.32
N PHE A 111 -7.26 -0.37 -2.56
CA PHE A 111 -7.11 1.03 -3.00
C PHE A 111 -8.01 2.01 -2.23
N LEU A 112 -9.18 1.57 -1.77
CA LEU A 112 -10.02 2.37 -0.88
C LEU A 112 -9.34 2.63 0.47
N GLY A 113 -8.62 1.66 1.00
CA GLY A 113 -7.72 1.87 2.14
C GLY A 113 -6.66 2.93 1.84
N GLY A 114 -6.12 2.89 0.62
CA GLY A 114 -5.35 3.96 -0.01
C GLY A 114 -5.92 5.34 0.19
N VAL A 115 -7.16 5.52 -0.25
CA VAL A 115 -7.87 6.78 -0.15
C VAL A 115 -8.03 7.19 1.32
N VAL A 116 -8.46 6.29 2.20
CA VAL A 116 -8.75 6.61 3.61
C VAL A 116 -7.51 7.08 4.35
N THR A 117 -6.37 6.39 4.20
CA THR A 117 -5.13 6.75 4.90
C THR A 117 -4.54 8.03 4.35
N ASN A 118 -4.46 8.19 3.02
CA ASN A 118 -3.95 9.41 2.40
C ASN A 118 -4.87 10.61 2.68
N LEU A 119 -6.19 10.41 2.71
CA LEU A 119 -7.14 11.46 3.07
C LEU A 119 -7.00 11.86 4.54
N ARG A 120 -6.78 10.90 5.44
CA ARG A 120 -6.51 11.19 6.85
C ARG A 120 -5.25 12.03 7.00
N SER A 121 -4.16 11.64 6.34
CA SER A 121 -2.90 12.40 6.31
C SER A 121 -3.09 13.78 5.72
N TYR A 122 -3.81 13.88 4.61
CA TYR A 122 -4.11 15.14 3.96
C TYR A 122 -4.96 16.06 4.85
N VAL A 123 -5.93 15.50 5.60
CA VAL A 123 -6.75 16.27 6.55
C VAL A 123 -5.93 16.69 7.76
N ALA A 124 -5.02 15.85 8.26
CA ALA A 124 -4.09 16.22 9.32
C ALA A 124 -3.20 17.38 8.86
N PHE A 125 -2.57 17.26 7.69
CA PHE A 125 -1.79 18.30 7.03
C PHE A 125 -2.59 19.58 6.78
N ARG A 126 -3.86 19.49 6.37
CA ARG A 126 -4.71 20.68 6.15
C ARG A 126 -5.21 21.33 7.44
N ARG A 127 -5.17 20.61 8.57
CA ARG A 127 -5.60 21.12 9.89
C ARG A 127 -4.46 21.73 10.68
N SER A 128 -3.21 21.36 10.40
CA SER A 128 -2.06 22.06 10.93
C SER A 128 -2.01 23.48 10.36
N THR A 129 -1.79 24.45 11.24
CA THR A 129 -1.62 25.85 10.83
C THR A 129 -0.20 26.00 10.27
N PRO A 130 -0.03 26.44 9.01
CA PRO A 130 1.29 26.85 8.52
C PRO A 130 1.86 27.90 9.47
N THR A 131 3.03 27.62 10.03
CA THR A 131 3.69 28.45 11.02
C THR A 131 5.09 28.72 10.54
N ASP A 132 5.43 30.00 10.47
CA ASP A 132 6.77 30.47 10.15
C ASP A 132 7.77 29.96 11.20
N ALA A 133 8.96 29.51 10.79
CA ALA A 133 9.90 28.82 11.65
C ALA A 133 10.32 29.65 12.89
N GLY A 134 10.37 30.98 12.76
CA GLY A 134 10.67 31.90 13.85
C GLY A 134 9.50 32.17 14.81
N GLU A 135 8.27 31.80 14.45
CA GLU A 135 7.06 32.00 15.25
C GLU A 135 6.59 30.72 15.97
N VAL A 136 7.34 29.61 15.82
CA VAL A 136 7.01 28.34 16.47
C VAL A 136 7.17 28.47 17.99
N THR A 137 6.07 28.36 18.74
CA THR A 137 6.10 28.38 20.21
C THR A 137 5.84 27.01 20.82
N SER A 138 4.68 26.41 20.53
CA SER A 138 4.28 25.08 21.02
C SER A 138 3.02 24.58 20.31
N GLY A 139 2.77 23.27 20.40
CA GLY A 139 1.57 22.63 19.86
C GLY A 139 1.75 22.08 18.44
N SER A 140 0.64 21.79 17.76
CA SER A 140 0.68 21.22 16.42
C SER A 140 1.02 22.30 15.40
N VAL A 141 2.15 22.13 14.72
CA VAL A 141 2.69 23.09 13.76
C VAL A 141 2.98 22.41 12.43
N GLN A 142 2.93 23.21 11.37
CA GLN A 142 3.41 22.87 10.05
C GLN A 142 4.43 23.91 9.63
N VAL A 143 5.68 23.49 9.44
CA VAL A 143 6.78 24.39 9.05
C VAL A 143 7.33 23.92 7.72
N SER A 144 7.49 24.85 6.78
CA SER A 144 8.16 24.61 5.50
C SER A 144 9.40 25.49 5.42
N GLY A 145 10.50 24.93 4.93
CA GLY A 145 11.75 25.68 4.77
C GLY A 145 12.88 24.81 4.27
N THR A 146 14.09 25.32 4.39
CA THR A 146 15.32 24.66 3.92
C THR A 146 15.95 23.84 5.04
N VAL A 147 16.34 22.60 4.74
CA VAL A 147 17.04 21.71 5.66
C VAL A 147 18.44 22.24 5.96
N VAL A 148 18.76 22.39 7.24
CA VAL A 148 20.08 22.74 7.76
C VAL A 148 20.54 21.65 8.72
N PRO A 149 21.65 20.93 8.46
CA PRO A 149 22.11 19.89 9.36
C PRO A 149 22.56 20.48 10.70
N LEU A 150 22.26 19.80 11.80
CA LEU A 150 22.73 20.16 13.15
C LEU A 150 23.94 19.33 13.58
N GLU A 151 24.02 18.11 13.08
CA GLU A 151 25.13 17.18 13.26
C GLU A 151 25.87 16.97 11.93
N GLU A 152 26.90 16.13 11.93
CA GLU A 152 27.54 15.69 10.70
C GLU A 152 26.52 14.96 9.81
N PRO A 153 26.30 15.41 8.55
CA PRO A 153 25.38 14.75 7.64
C PRO A 153 25.75 13.27 7.45
N LEU A 154 24.74 12.42 7.33
CA LEU A 154 24.91 11.02 6.99
C LEU A 154 25.33 10.88 5.53
N GLU A 155 26.10 9.85 5.21
CA GLU A 155 26.37 9.47 3.82
C GLU A 155 25.27 8.53 3.33
N ALA A 156 24.62 8.91 2.22
CA ALA A 156 23.53 8.14 1.62
C ALA A 156 24.11 6.91 0.88
N PRO A 157 23.62 5.68 1.14
CA PRO A 157 24.32 4.45 0.75
C PRO A 157 24.51 4.24 -0.75
N VAL A 158 23.56 4.70 -1.58
CA VAL A 158 23.58 4.46 -3.03
C VAL A 158 24.24 5.63 -3.74
N THR A 159 23.94 6.86 -3.33
CA THR A 159 24.48 8.05 -3.99
C THR A 159 25.84 8.52 -3.45
N GLY A 160 26.23 8.11 -2.25
CA GLY A 160 27.38 8.64 -1.52
C GLY A 160 27.23 10.14 -1.15
N GLY A 161 26.02 10.70 -1.29
CA GLY A 161 25.75 12.10 -1.02
C GLY A 161 25.38 12.37 0.43
N GLU A 162 25.52 13.61 0.88
CA GLU A 162 25.08 14.02 2.22
C GLU A 162 23.55 13.94 2.38
N ALA A 163 23.10 13.43 3.52
CA ALA A 163 21.69 13.30 3.89
C ALA A 163 21.49 13.54 5.39
N VAL A 164 20.38 14.18 5.78
CA VAL A 164 19.96 14.26 7.19
C VAL A 164 19.09 13.06 7.59
N CYS A 165 18.43 12.45 6.62
CA CYS A 165 17.65 11.23 6.77
C CYS A 165 17.76 10.43 5.48
N TYR A 166 17.91 9.11 5.57
CA TYR A 166 17.75 8.25 4.42
C TYR A 166 17.11 6.91 4.78
N ARG A 167 16.56 6.28 3.75
CA ARG A 167 15.96 4.96 3.77
C ARG A 167 16.54 4.13 2.64
N LEU A 168 17.17 3.00 2.99
CA LEU A 168 17.69 2.03 2.04
C LEU A 168 16.77 0.81 2.02
N SER A 169 16.34 0.43 0.82
CA SER A 169 15.57 -0.78 0.60
C SER A 169 16.10 -1.55 -0.59
N ALA A 170 15.90 -2.87 -0.61
CA ALA A 170 16.30 -3.70 -1.73
C ALA A 170 15.12 -4.50 -2.23
N THR A 171 14.91 -4.47 -3.54
CA THR A 171 13.91 -5.27 -4.25
C THR A 171 14.62 -6.44 -4.91
N ARG A 172 14.27 -7.65 -4.53
CA ARG A 172 14.83 -8.84 -5.15
C ARG A 172 14.11 -9.13 -6.47
N VAL A 173 14.87 -9.21 -7.56
CA VAL A 173 14.37 -9.59 -8.88
C VAL A 173 14.47 -11.12 -9.00
N VAL A 174 13.35 -11.77 -9.33
CA VAL A 174 13.33 -13.21 -9.63
C VAL A 174 13.59 -13.36 -11.12
N ASP A 175 14.73 -13.96 -11.47
CA ASP A 175 15.03 -14.27 -12.87
C ASP A 175 14.22 -15.49 -13.32
N ASP A 176 13.44 -15.34 -14.38
CA ASP A 176 12.63 -16.42 -14.99
C ASP A 176 13.48 -17.62 -15.47
N ASP A 177 14.80 -17.46 -15.59
CA ASP A 177 15.70 -18.52 -16.08
C ASP A 177 16.07 -19.56 -15.00
N ASP A 178 16.00 -19.22 -13.72
CA ASP A 178 16.28 -20.16 -12.62
C ASP A 178 15.17 -21.21 -12.44
N GLU A 179 13.92 -20.88 -12.81
CA GLU A 179 12.80 -21.83 -12.73
C GLU A 179 12.89 -22.94 -13.80
N ARG A 180 13.65 -22.73 -14.89
CA ARG A 180 13.80 -23.73 -15.96
C ARG A 180 14.77 -24.87 -15.63
N LEU A 181 15.69 -24.69 -14.69
CA LEU A 181 16.77 -25.64 -14.44
C LEU A 181 16.53 -26.61 -13.28
N GLN A 182 15.46 -26.45 -12.50
CA GLN A 182 15.05 -27.42 -11.47
C GLN A 182 13.95 -28.39 -11.93
N GLY A 183 13.53 -28.32 -13.20
CA GLY A 183 12.61 -29.27 -13.82
C GLY A 183 13.30 -30.53 -14.35
N ASP A 184 14.18 -31.16 -13.59
CA ASP A 184 14.75 -32.47 -13.93
C ASP A 184 13.95 -33.59 -13.24
N SER A 185 12.82 -33.98 -13.87
CA SER A 185 12.21 -35.29 -13.65
C SER A 185 11.24 -35.64 -14.79
N ASP A 186 11.75 -36.32 -15.81
CA ASP A 186 11.19 -37.56 -16.39
C ASP A 186 9.67 -37.74 -16.63
N TYR A 187 8.91 -36.68 -16.92
CA TYR A 187 7.53 -36.81 -17.41
C TYR A 187 7.35 -36.13 -18.77
N GLN A 188 7.83 -36.84 -19.80
CA GLN A 188 7.51 -36.58 -21.19
C GLN A 188 6.05 -37.03 -21.48
N PHE A 189 5.08 -36.14 -21.30
CA PHE A 189 3.78 -36.29 -21.98
C PHE A 189 3.37 -34.97 -22.62
N GLY A 190 3.38 -34.98 -23.95
CA GLY A 190 3.14 -33.82 -24.80
C GLY A 190 1.79 -33.16 -24.51
N SER A 191 1.84 -31.93 -24.05
CA SER A 191 0.73 -30.99 -24.10
C SER A 191 1.25 -29.67 -24.66
N THR A 192 1.01 -29.44 -25.95
CA THR A 192 1.17 -28.14 -26.60
C THR A 192 0.09 -27.18 -26.10
N SER A 193 0.31 -26.56 -24.95
CA SER A 193 -0.46 -25.39 -24.51
C SER A 193 0.35 -24.12 -24.77
N ALA A 194 0.03 -23.48 -25.88
CA ALA A 194 0.49 -22.15 -26.21
C ALA A 194 0.08 -21.14 -25.12
N GLY A 195 1.07 -20.42 -24.59
CA GLY A 195 0.98 -18.98 -24.36
C GLY A 195 -0.05 -18.48 -23.34
N ALA A 196 -0.22 -19.16 -22.22
CA ALA A 196 -0.66 -18.47 -21.01
C ALA A 196 0.61 -18.08 -20.24
N THR A 197 1.13 -16.88 -20.50
CA THR A 197 2.01 -16.16 -19.56
C THR A 197 1.29 -16.16 -18.22
N THR A 198 1.68 -17.07 -17.35
CA THR A 198 1.13 -17.23 -16.02
C THR A 198 1.32 -15.91 -15.30
N LEU A 199 0.20 -15.31 -14.87
CA LEU A 199 0.15 -14.13 -13.99
C LEU A 199 0.94 -14.32 -12.67
N ASP A 200 1.49 -15.52 -12.45
CA ASP A 200 2.35 -15.88 -11.33
C ASP A 200 3.80 -15.38 -11.47
N SER A 201 4.36 -15.16 -12.68
CA SER A 201 5.69 -14.50 -12.80
C SER A 201 5.64 -12.99 -12.51
N ALA A 202 4.43 -12.43 -12.32
CA ALA A 202 4.25 -11.09 -11.77
C ALA A 202 4.12 -11.10 -10.23
N LEU A 203 4.27 -12.27 -9.57
CA LEU A 203 4.19 -12.40 -8.12
C LEU A 203 5.48 -11.95 -7.44
N VAL A 204 5.66 -10.64 -7.50
CA VAL A 204 6.12 -9.79 -6.42
C VAL A 204 7.55 -10.05 -5.91
N ASP A 205 8.47 -9.39 -6.61
CA ASP A 205 9.52 -8.55 -6.04
C ASP A 205 9.26 -8.16 -4.57
N GLN A 206 9.85 -8.91 -3.65
CA GLN A 206 9.84 -8.54 -2.23
C GLN A 206 10.85 -7.41 -2.06
N THR A 207 10.36 -6.20 -1.83
CA THR A 207 11.21 -5.13 -1.32
C THR A 207 11.41 -5.38 0.19
N THR A 208 12.62 -5.23 0.69
CA THR A 208 12.91 -5.32 2.13
C THR A 208 13.51 -4.02 2.60
N LEU A 209 13.16 -3.56 3.82
CA LEU A 209 13.95 -2.50 4.45
C LEU A 209 15.30 -3.10 4.80
N LEU A 210 16.37 -2.45 4.38
CA LEU A 210 17.70 -2.83 4.85
C LEU A 210 18.07 -1.93 6.02
N GLU A 211 17.94 -0.62 5.83
CA GLU A 211 18.37 0.33 6.81
C GLU A 211 17.56 1.63 6.72
N GLU A 212 17.42 2.28 7.86
CA GLU A 212 16.87 3.62 7.96
C GLU A 212 17.64 4.39 9.03
N ARG A 213 18.25 5.51 8.64
CA ARG A 213 19.00 6.38 9.56
C ARG A 213 18.52 7.81 9.46
N ARG A 214 18.55 8.47 10.61
CA ARG A 214 18.00 9.81 10.83
C ARG A 214 18.92 10.56 11.79
N THR A 215 19.20 11.82 11.51
CA THR A 215 19.87 12.74 12.45
C THR A 215 19.02 13.99 12.62
N PRO A 216 19.00 14.62 13.82
CA PRO A 216 18.37 15.91 14.02
C PRO A 216 18.84 16.96 13.01
N PHE A 217 17.91 17.78 12.53
CA PHE A 217 18.19 18.88 11.61
C PHE A 217 17.34 20.09 11.95
N ALA A 218 17.71 21.27 11.47
CA ALA A 218 16.89 22.45 11.56
C ALA A 218 16.18 22.72 10.22
N VAL A 219 14.99 23.28 10.29
CA VAL A 219 14.30 23.87 9.14
C VAL A 219 14.44 25.38 9.26
N ARG A 220 15.00 26.01 8.23
CA ARG A 220 15.21 27.46 8.17
C ARG A 220 14.37 28.08 7.07
N ASP A 221 13.69 29.17 7.39
CA ASP A 221 13.02 30.05 6.44
C ASP A 221 13.50 31.50 6.63
N ASP A 222 12.79 32.46 6.04
CA ASP A 222 13.12 33.89 6.14
C ASP A 222 12.85 34.48 7.55
N THR A 223 12.06 33.78 8.37
CA THR A 223 11.61 34.25 9.68
C THR A 223 12.47 33.73 10.83
N GLY A 224 13.09 32.55 10.67
CA GLY A 224 13.89 31.95 11.71
C GLY A 224 14.33 30.52 11.41
N ARG A 225 14.58 29.77 12.49
CA ARG A 225 14.90 28.35 12.41
C ARG A 225 14.23 27.59 13.54
N VAL A 226 13.80 26.37 13.24
CA VAL A 226 13.22 25.43 14.20
C VAL A 226 13.97 24.11 14.13
N VAL A 227 14.22 23.48 15.28
CA VAL A 227 14.87 22.17 15.34
C VAL A 227 13.83 21.08 15.11
N VAL A 228 14.21 20.05 14.37
CA VAL A 228 13.39 18.87 14.09
C VAL A 228 14.17 17.65 14.56
N ASP A 229 13.57 16.93 15.51
CA ASP A 229 14.01 15.59 15.86
C ASP A 229 13.18 14.60 15.03
N PRO A 230 13.75 13.95 14.01
CA PRO A 230 13.02 13.05 13.14
C PRO A 230 12.68 11.70 13.80
N GLU A 231 13.08 11.45 15.06
CA GLU A 231 12.79 10.19 15.72
C GLU A 231 11.26 9.95 15.85
N GLY A 232 10.82 8.74 15.51
CA GLY A 232 9.39 8.40 15.48
C GLY A 232 8.58 9.02 14.32
N ALA A 233 9.20 9.85 13.46
CA ALA A 233 8.54 10.38 12.26
C ALA A 233 8.14 9.28 11.28
N GLN A 234 7.03 9.49 10.58
CA GLN A 234 6.80 8.85 9.29
C GLN A 234 7.52 9.65 8.20
N LEU A 235 8.64 9.12 7.73
CA LEU A 235 9.41 9.72 6.63
C LEU A 235 8.71 9.45 5.29
N ARG A 236 8.44 10.51 4.52
CA ARG A 236 7.87 10.45 3.16
C ARG A 236 8.87 10.99 2.15
N LEU A 237 10.03 10.37 2.12
CA LEU A 237 11.12 10.77 1.25
C LEU A 237 10.84 10.41 -0.21
N ASP A 238 11.30 11.26 -1.12
CA ASP A 238 11.33 10.97 -2.55
C ASP A 238 12.49 10.00 -2.84
N ARG A 239 12.28 9.10 -3.80
CA ARG A 239 13.34 8.22 -4.28
C ARG A 239 14.40 9.07 -4.98
N THR A 240 15.60 9.06 -4.44
CA THR A 240 16.75 9.82 -4.94
C THR A 240 17.55 9.00 -5.93
N ALA A 241 17.69 7.70 -5.70
CA ALA A 241 18.44 6.81 -6.58
C ALA A 241 17.92 5.37 -6.58
N SER A 242 18.30 4.63 -7.62
CA SER A 242 18.17 3.19 -7.67
C SER A 242 19.34 2.56 -8.39
N GLU A 243 19.88 1.49 -7.82
CA GLU A 243 21.01 0.75 -8.37
C GLU A 243 20.61 -0.72 -8.58
N PRO A 244 20.44 -1.17 -9.83
CA PRO A 244 20.32 -2.58 -10.14
C PRO A 244 21.69 -3.26 -10.03
N VAL A 245 21.77 -4.30 -9.20
CA VAL A 245 22.96 -5.11 -8.95
C VAL A 245 22.65 -6.55 -9.34
N PRO A 246 23.21 -7.05 -10.46
CA PRO A 246 23.14 -8.45 -10.81
C PRO A 246 23.75 -9.34 -9.72
N GLY A 247 23.27 -10.58 -9.57
CA GLY A 247 23.70 -11.51 -8.52
C GLY A 247 25.21 -11.77 -8.48
N ASP A 248 25.85 -11.83 -9.66
CA ASP A 248 27.29 -12.04 -9.80
C ASP A 248 28.12 -10.75 -9.83
N SER A 249 27.48 -9.60 -9.59
CA SER A 249 28.13 -8.28 -9.68
C SER A 249 28.28 -7.65 -8.30
N ARG A 250 29.38 -6.91 -8.12
CA ARG A 250 29.58 -6.10 -6.91
C ARG A 250 28.77 -4.80 -7.01
N PRO A 251 28.07 -4.37 -5.96
CA PRO A 251 27.48 -3.03 -5.90
C PRO A 251 28.55 -1.94 -6.00
N SER A 252 28.12 -0.71 -6.27
CA SER A 252 28.96 0.49 -6.19
C SER A 252 29.71 0.57 -4.86
N ASP A 253 30.90 1.19 -4.85
CA ASP A 253 31.75 1.23 -3.65
C ASP A 253 31.07 1.83 -2.40
N PRO A 254 30.28 2.93 -2.49
CA PRO A 254 29.55 3.46 -1.34
C PRO A 254 28.56 2.43 -0.78
N LEU A 255 27.77 1.81 -1.65
CA LEU A 255 26.78 0.82 -1.26
C LEU A 255 27.44 -0.47 -0.73
N ALA A 256 28.53 -0.91 -1.34
CA ALA A 256 29.30 -2.07 -0.89
C ALA A 256 29.88 -1.86 0.50
N THR A 257 30.47 -0.69 0.74
CA THR A 257 31.04 -0.33 2.06
C THR A 257 29.95 -0.34 3.11
N HIS A 258 28.81 0.26 2.79
CA HIS A 258 27.71 0.38 3.73
C HIS A 258 27.01 -0.96 4.01
N LEU A 259 26.81 -1.80 3.00
CA LEU A 259 26.26 -3.15 3.19
C LEU A 259 27.19 -4.03 4.05
N LEU A 260 28.51 -3.82 3.97
CA LEU A 260 29.49 -4.52 4.82
C LEU A 260 29.47 -4.03 6.28
N GLU A 261 29.14 -2.77 6.52
CA GLU A 261 29.06 -2.18 7.87
C GLU A 261 27.73 -2.46 8.56
N SER A 262 26.63 -2.40 7.81
CA SER A 262 25.26 -2.49 8.35
C SER A 262 24.77 -3.92 8.57
N SER A 263 25.34 -4.92 7.87
CA SER A 263 24.72 -6.24 7.80
C SER A 263 25.71 -7.41 7.64
N ASP A 264 25.42 -8.54 8.29
CA ASP A 264 25.86 -9.90 7.94
C ASP A 264 25.24 -10.36 6.59
N LEU A 265 25.10 -9.46 5.61
CA LEU A 265 24.56 -9.81 4.30
C LEU A 265 25.65 -10.58 3.56
N GLU A 266 25.55 -11.91 3.59
CA GLU A 266 26.28 -12.76 2.65
C GLU A 266 26.05 -12.21 1.23
N PRO A 267 27.11 -12.13 0.40
CA PRO A 267 26.96 -11.81 -1.01
C PRO A 267 25.91 -12.77 -1.58
N THR A 268 24.77 -12.23 -2.01
CA THR A 268 23.72 -13.09 -2.53
C THR A 268 23.87 -13.18 -4.02
N ASP A 269 23.95 -14.40 -4.55
CA ASP A 269 24.01 -14.72 -5.98
C ASP A 269 22.72 -14.34 -6.75
N ARG A 270 21.92 -13.39 -6.26
CA ARG A 270 20.60 -13.05 -6.79
C ARG A 270 20.52 -11.59 -7.15
N ASN A 271 19.85 -11.31 -8.27
CA ASN A 271 19.61 -9.95 -8.75
C ASN A 271 18.81 -9.14 -7.73
N ARG A 272 19.29 -7.94 -7.44
CA ARG A 272 18.65 -6.99 -6.52
C ARG A 272 18.66 -5.59 -7.13
N ILE A 273 17.64 -4.81 -6.81
CA ILE A 273 17.59 -3.37 -7.09
C ILE A 273 17.56 -2.66 -5.74
N TYR A 274 18.62 -1.94 -5.42
CA TYR A 274 18.69 -1.11 -4.23
C TYR A 274 18.04 0.23 -4.52
N HIS A 275 17.13 0.67 -3.65
CA HIS A 275 16.44 1.95 -3.74
C HIS A 275 16.84 2.80 -2.54
N GLU A 276 17.27 4.02 -2.84
CA GLU A 276 17.57 5.05 -1.86
C GLU A 276 16.48 6.12 -1.91
N GLU A 277 16.03 6.52 -0.74
CA GLU A 277 15.24 7.73 -0.54
C GLU A 277 15.96 8.55 0.52
N ALA A 278 16.33 9.79 0.21
CA ALA A 278 17.14 10.63 1.09
C ALA A 278 16.58 12.06 1.13
N LEU A 279 16.73 12.70 2.29
CA LEU A 279 16.52 14.14 2.46
C LEU A 279 17.89 14.80 2.57
N ARG A 280 18.26 15.62 1.60
CA ARG A 280 19.59 16.23 1.55
C ARG A 280 19.63 17.57 2.30
N PRO A 281 20.80 17.97 2.80
CA PRO A 281 21.01 19.36 3.21
C PRO A 281 20.64 20.34 2.10
N SER A 282 20.12 21.50 2.48
CA SER A 282 19.67 22.56 1.55
C SER A 282 18.46 22.24 0.68
N GLU A 283 17.82 21.09 0.82
CA GLU A 283 16.53 20.81 0.18
C GLU A 283 15.37 21.48 0.94
N GLU A 284 14.32 21.82 0.20
CA GLU A 284 13.06 22.24 0.82
C GLU A 284 12.39 21.03 1.48
N VAL A 285 11.85 21.25 2.67
CA VAL A 285 11.12 20.24 3.43
C VAL A 285 9.89 20.87 4.06
N THR A 286 8.85 20.08 4.20
CA THR A 286 7.68 20.41 5.03
C THR A 286 7.59 19.40 6.16
N VAL A 287 7.51 19.91 7.38
CA VAL A 287 7.46 19.15 8.62
C VAL A 287 6.15 19.44 9.34
N VAL A 288 5.38 18.39 9.64
CA VAL A 288 4.16 18.47 10.45
C VAL A 288 4.36 17.65 11.70
N GLY A 289 4.31 18.26 12.88
CA GLY A 289 4.55 17.60 14.16
C GLY A 289 4.08 18.42 15.36
N ILE A 290 4.61 18.08 16.54
CA ILE A 290 4.38 18.82 17.78
C ILE A 290 5.64 19.61 18.16
N ALA A 291 5.53 20.93 18.20
CA ALA A 291 6.53 21.78 18.83
C ALA A 291 6.39 21.66 20.36
N ASN A 292 7.48 21.29 21.02
CA ASN A 292 7.57 21.31 22.47
C ASN A 292 7.84 22.74 22.94
N GLU A 293 7.27 23.11 24.10
CA GLU A 293 7.65 24.35 24.77
C GLU A 293 9.17 24.35 25.03
N LEU A 294 9.82 25.51 24.85
CA LEU A 294 11.23 25.67 25.19
C LEU A 294 11.43 25.20 26.64
N SER A 295 12.26 24.18 26.84
CA SER A 295 12.85 23.95 28.14
C SER A 295 13.78 25.11 28.47
N ASP A 296 13.99 25.40 29.76
CA ASP A 296 14.85 26.51 30.21
C ASP A 296 16.29 26.45 29.64
N ASP A 297 16.73 25.27 29.17
CA ASP A 297 18.06 25.03 28.58
C ASP A 297 18.08 25.03 27.04
N ALA A 298 16.93 25.00 26.36
CA ALA A 298 16.86 24.96 24.90
C ALA A 298 16.77 26.37 24.31
N THR A 299 17.68 26.69 23.39
CA THR A 299 17.66 27.99 22.68
C THR A 299 16.55 28.07 21.63
N GLU A 300 16.04 26.91 21.17
CA GLU A 300 15.15 26.81 20.02
C GLU A 300 14.04 25.79 20.24
N PRO A 301 12.85 26.02 19.68
CA PRO A 301 11.76 25.05 19.73
C PRO A 301 12.16 23.81 18.94
N THR A 302 11.80 22.64 19.46
CA THR A 302 12.02 21.34 18.80
C THR A 302 10.69 20.72 18.43
N ILE A 303 10.52 20.40 17.16
CA ILE A 303 9.40 19.62 16.63
C ILE A 303 9.73 18.14 16.77
N THR A 304 8.86 17.40 17.45
CA THR A 304 8.96 15.94 17.63
C THR A 304 7.66 15.25 17.23
N ALA A 305 7.64 13.92 17.31
CA ALA A 305 6.42 13.15 17.06
C ALA A 305 5.26 13.52 18.00
N GLY A 306 5.61 13.83 19.26
CA GLY A 306 4.68 13.98 20.37
C GLY A 306 3.92 12.68 20.69
N ASP A 307 3.41 12.58 21.92
CA ASP A 307 2.60 11.42 22.33
C ASP A 307 1.15 11.49 21.82
N THR A 308 0.72 12.67 21.37
CA THR A 308 -0.71 12.99 21.15
C THR A 308 -1.11 13.08 19.69
N VAL A 309 -0.16 13.35 18.78
CA VAL A 309 -0.47 13.51 17.36
C VAL A 309 -0.27 12.19 16.65
N THR A 310 -1.28 11.82 15.86
CA THR A 310 -1.26 10.54 15.17
C THR A 310 -0.36 10.50 13.95
N GLU A 311 0.28 11.63 13.60
CA GLU A 311 1.10 11.75 12.40
C GLU A 311 2.17 12.83 12.55
N PHE A 312 3.42 12.40 12.59
CA PHE A 312 4.61 13.24 12.43
C PHE A 312 5.19 12.95 11.06
N VAL A 313 5.15 13.93 10.16
CA VAL A 313 5.47 13.73 8.75
C VAL A 313 6.60 14.66 8.34
N VAL A 314 7.64 14.08 7.74
CA VAL A 314 8.72 14.81 7.05
C VAL A 314 8.61 14.49 5.57
N ALA A 315 8.29 15.49 4.76
CA ALA A 315 8.11 15.35 3.31
C ALA A 315 8.99 16.36 2.56
N PRO A 316 9.69 15.95 1.48
CA PRO A 316 10.47 16.85 0.66
C PRO A 316 9.55 17.79 -0.14
N GLY A 317 10.05 19.01 -0.36
CA GLY A 317 9.38 20.09 -1.08
C GLY A 317 8.54 21.03 -0.19
N CYS A 318 8.07 22.09 -0.83
CA CYS A 318 7.17 23.07 -0.22
C CYS A 318 5.74 22.54 0.01
N GLU A 319 4.92 23.36 0.68
CA GLU A 319 3.52 23.05 0.96
C GLU A 319 2.74 22.69 -0.32
N GLU A 320 2.93 23.45 -1.41
CA GLU A 320 2.16 23.27 -2.64
C GLU A 320 2.49 21.94 -3.35
N THR A 321 3.76 21.53 -3.37
CA THR A 321 4.18 20.27 -3.99
C THR A 321 3.67 19.08 -3.20
N THR A 322 3.78 19.15 -1.87
CA THR A 322 3.23 18.14 -0.95
C THR A 322 1.72 18.01 -1.11
N GLU A 323 1.00 19.13 -1.18
CA GLU A 323 -0.44 19.14 -1.35
C GLU A 323 -0.88 18.52 -2.69
N ARG A 324 -0.21 18.91 -3.79
CA ARG A 324 -0.48 18.37 -5.12
C ARG A 324 -0.21 16.87 -5.17
N HIS A 325 0.84 16.41 -4.47
CA HIS A 325 1.16 14.99 -4.36
C HIS A 325 0.02 14.22 -3.69
N PHE A 326 -0.46 14.68 -2.53
CA PHE A 326 -1.59 14.06 -1.83
C PHE A 326 -2.83 13.95 -2.71
N ARG A 327 -3.22 15.03 -3.39
CA ARG A 327 -4.40 15.05 -4.26
C ARG A 327 -4.26 14.07 -5.41
N ARG A 328 -3.08 13.98 -6.03
CA ARG A 328 -2.82 13.04 -7.14
C ARG A 328 -2.92 11.60 -6.67
N THR A 329 -2.34 11.28 -5.52
CA THR A 329 -2.40 9.93 -4.93
C THR A 329 -3.83 9.55 -4.56
N ILE A 330 -4.57 10.44 -3.88
CA ILE A 330 -5.98 10.23 -3.52
C ILE A 330 -6.83 10.01 -4.77
N ALA A 331 -6.67 10.84 -5.80
CA ALA A 331 -7.40 10.70 -7.07
C ALA A 331 -7.08 9.38 -7.78
N GLY A 332 -5.79 9.02 -7.86
CA GLY A 332 -5.34 7.77 -8.47
C GLY A 332 -5.92 6.54 -7.75
N CYS A 333 -5.81 6.49 -6.42
CA CYS A 333 -6.40 5.42 -5.61
C CYS A 333 -7.92 5.37 -5.74
N SER A 334 -8.60 6.52 -5.78
CA SER A 334 -10.06 6.58 -5.94
C SER A 334 -10.52 6.01 -7.28
N ILE A 335 -9.84 6.38 -8.37
CA ILE A 335 -10.13 5.86 -9.71
C ILE A 335 -9.90 4.34 -9.75
N ALA A 336 -8.77 3.87 -9.23
CA ALA A 336 -8.43 2.45 -9.19
C ALA A 336 -9.45 1.65 -8.35
N ALA A 337 -9.83 2.16 -7.17
CA ALA A 337 -10.84 1.56 -6.31
C ALA A 337 -12.20 1.45 -7.02
N LEU A 338 -12.68 2.54 -7.59
CA LEU A 338 -13.95 2.58 -8.30
C LEU A 338 -13.95 1.64 -9.51
N ALA A 339 -12.91 1.69 -10.34
CA ALA A 339 -12.82 0.86 -11.55
C ALA A 339 -12.81 -0.64 -11.20
N SER A 340 -11.92 -1.06 -10.30
CA SER A 340 -11.77 -2.48 -9.94
C SER A 340 -12.99 -3.03 -9.18
N SER A 341 -13.50 -2.31 -8.17
CA SER A 341 -14.71 -2.74 -7.44
C SER A 341 -15.94 -2.76 -8.33
N SER A 342 -16.14 -1.76 -9.20
CA SER A 342 -17.32 -1.72 -10.07
C SER A 342 -17.30 -2.84 -11.11
N VAL A 343 -16.15 -3.12 -11.73
CA VAL A 343 -16.00 -4.23 -12.68
C VAL A 343 -16.22 -5.57 -11.99
N GLY A 344 -15.58 -5.80 -10.83
CA GLY A 344 -15.77 -7.02 -10.06
C GLY A 344 -17.23 -7.25 -9.64
N LEU A 345 -17.88 -6.23 -9.08
CA LEU A 345 -19.30 -6.30 -8.68
C LEU A 345 -20.25 -6.50 -9.86
N SER A 346 -19.96 -5.91 -11.02
CA SER A 346 -20.77 -6.09 -12.23
C SER A 346 -20.72 -7.53 -12.73
N ILE A 347 -19.52 -8.14 -12.75
CA ILE A 347 -19.34 -9.56 -13.11
C ILE A 347 -20.06 -10.47 -12.12
N LEU A 348 -19.92 -10.22 -10.81
CA LEU A 348 -20.59 -11.02 -9.77
C LEU A 348 -22.12 -10.88 -9.85
N SER A 349 -22.63 -9.68 -10.13
CA SER A 349 -24.06 -9.44 -10.32
C SER A 349 -24.60 -10.17 -11.53
N TRP A 350 -23.87 -10.17 -12.64
CA TRP A 350 -24.21 -10.93 -13.83
C TRP A 350 -24.22 -12.45 -13.55
N LEU A 351 -23.22 -12.97 -12.83
CA LEU A 351 -23.17 -14.38 -12.39
C LEU A 351 -24.33 -14.75 -11.45
N ALA A 352 -24.78 -13.82 -10.61
CA ALA A 352 -25.90 -14.00 -9.70
C ALA A 352 -27.29 -13.97 -10.40
N GLY A 353 -27.31 -13.79 -11.72
CA GLY A 353 -28.54 -13.69 -12.51
C GLY A 353 -29.19 -12.31 -12.49
N HIS A 354 -28.55 -11.31 -11.89
CA HIS A 354 -29.00 -9.90 -11.92
C HIS A 354 -28.63 -9.21 -13.22
N GLY A 355 -28.56 -9.95 -14.32
CA GLY A 355 -28.24 -9.40 -15.63
C GLY A 355 -29.07 -8.13 -15.82
N TRP A 356 -28.38 -7.00 -15.94
CA TRP A 356 -29.01 -5.72 -16.21
C TRP A 356 -29.64 -5.82 -17.59
N TRP A 357 -30.85 -6.37 -17.65
CA TRP A 357 -31.81 -6.00 -18.66
C TRP A 357 -32.11 -4.54 -18.38
N VAL A 358 -31.21 -3.64 -18.80
CA VAL A 358 -31.65 -2.37 -19.32
C VAL A 358 -32.35 -2.80 -20.60
N PRO A 359 -33.69 -2.88 -20.66
CA PRO A 359 -34.33 -3.03 -21.94
C PRO A 359 -33.82 -1.86 -22.77
N LEU A 360 -33.02 -2.12 -23.80
CA LEU A 360 -32.72 -1.09 -24.78
C LEU A 360 -34.10 -0.69 -25.33
N PRO A 361 -34.57 0.54 -25.09
CA PRO A 361 -35.90 0.92 -25.54
C PRO A 361 -35.89 0.94 -27.07
N GLY A 362 -36.47 -0.09 -27.69
CA GLY A 362 -36.80 -0.11 -29.12
C GLY A 362 -35.80 -0.81 -30.05
N ILE A 363 -35.60 -2.12 -29.88
CA ILE A 363 -35.25 -3.02 -30.99
C ILE A 363 -36.37 -4.05 -31.14
#